data_AF-A0A4S3KF51-F1
#
_entry.id   AF-A0A4S3KF51-F1
#
_cell.length_a   1.000
_cell.length_b   1.000
_cell.length_c   1.000
_cell.angle_alpha   90.00
_cell.angle_beta   90.00
_cell.angle_gamma   90.00
#
_symmetry.space_group_name_H-M   'P 1'
#
loop_
_entity.id
_entity.type
_entity.pdbx_description
1 polymer ?
#
loop_
_entity_poly.entity_id
_entity_poly.type
_entity_poly.pdbx_seq_one_letter_code
_entity_poly.pdbx_strand_id
1 'polypeptide(L)'
;MISARGELPRISLTQRRAVLAVAYQVRIARLHGVDPRDGAFRTRWPKGSVRSERRRISIRLNGLDLFAPGESVDLAVHEAFDRFAAAVSAERVKDLVQWAPPVVARDTRTGRLRVHANQLTTALARYRLPHLEVPAVVCGNPPKRQLTFTQAAALMLNVFGDFIDGNLDLICRLCGTAMEGGLLIEKSVNTAAMIRQRFPALEL
;
A
#
# COMPACT_ATOMS: atom_id res chain seq x y z
N MET A 1 -22.78 -7.75 2.93
CA MET A 1 -24.10 -7.78 2.26
C MET A 1 -24.19 -6.52 1.41
N ILE A 2 -24.26 -6.67 0.09
CA ILE A 2 -24.54 -5.54 -0.83
C ILE A 2 -26.06 -5.44 -0.87
N SER A 3 -26.64 -4.25 -0.66
CA SER A 3 -28.09 -4.07 -0.68
C SER A 3 -28.66 -4.20 -2.09
N ALA A 4 -29.99 -4.33 -2.20
CA ALA A 4 -30.71 -4.41 -3.48
C ALA A 4 -30.53 -3.16 -4.39
N ARG A 5 -29.90 -2.09 -3.90
CA ARG A 5 -29.52 -0.89 -4.67
C ARG A 5 -28.03 -0.84 -5.07
N GLY A 6 -27.26 -1.90 -4.79
CA GLY A 6 -25.80 -1.88 -4.96
C GLY A 6 -25.06 -1.08 -3.88
N GLU A 7 -25.77 -0.44 -2.95
CA GLU A 7 -25.18 0.28 -1.85
C GLU A 7 -24.68 -0.72 -0.80
N LEU A 8 -23.37 -0.69 -0.49
CA LEU A 8 -22.86 -1.23 0.77
C LEU A 8 -23.26 -0.25 1.88
N PRO A 9 -24.10 -0.66 2.87
CA PRO A 9 -24.44 0.20 3.99
C PRO A 9 -23.42 0.12 5.12
N ARG A 10 -22.73 -1.03 5.24
CA ARG A 10 -21.76 -1.33 6.30
C ARG A 10 -20.59 -2.12 5.75
N ILE A 11 -19.41 -1.88 6.33
CA ILE A 11 -18.18 -2.60 6.01
C ILE A 11 -17.46 -2.94 7.30
N SER A 12 -16.96 -4.17 7.42
CA SER A 12 -16.16 -4.49 8.62
C SER A 12 -14.89 -3.63 8.65
N LEU A 13 -14.40 -3.36 9.86
CA LEU A 13 -13.12 -2.66 10.05
C LEU A 13 -12.00 -3.33 9.24
N THR A 14 -11.93 -4.67 9.22
CA THR A 14 -10.94 -5.42 8.43
C THR A 14 -11.05 -5.17 6.94
N GLN A 15 -12.27 -5.19 6.38
CA GLN A 15 -12.49 -4.92 4.96
C GLN A 15 -12.15 -3.46 4.60
N ARG A 16 -12.55 -2.49 5.44
CA ARG A 16 -12.16 -1.09 5.27
C ARG A 16 -10.65 -0.93 5.23
N ARG A 17 -9.95 -1.52 6.21
CA ARG A 17 -8.49 -1.49 6.30
C ARG A 17 -7.84 -2.09 5.06
N ALA A 18 -8.33 -3.24 4.60
CA ALA A 18 -7.82 -3.91 3.41
C ALA A 18 -8.01 -3.06 2.14
N VAL A 19 -9.21 -2.53 1.92
CA VAL A 19 -9.50 -1.70 0.72
C VAL A 19 -8.67 -0.43 0.75
N LEU A 20 -8.55 0.26 1.88
CA LEU A 20 -7.71 1.45 1.99
C LEU A 20 -6.24 1.12 1.78
N ALA A 21 -5.71 0.06 2.41
CA ALA A 21 -4.33 -0.36 2.20
C ALA A 21 -4.04 -0.65 0.72
N VAL A 22 -4.97 -1.30 0.01
CA VAL A 22 -4.87 -1.54 -1.44
C VAL A 22 -4.94 -0.24 -2.23
N ALA A 23 -5.88 0.66 -1.93
CA ALA A 23 -6.02 1.95 -2.61
C ALA A 23 -4.75 2.81 -2.47
N TYR A 24 -4.15 2.83 -1.28
CA TYR A 24 -2.86 3.47 -1.04
C TYR A 24 -1.74 2.85 -1.88
N GLN A 25 -1.66 1.52 -1.92
CA GLN A 25 -0.66 0.81 -2.71
C GLN A 25 -0.82 1.04 -4.22
N VAL A 26 -2.04 1.02 -4.73
CA VAL A 26 -2.35 1.36 -6.14
C VAL A 26 -1.98 2.81 -6.42
N ARG A 27 -2.29 3.75 -5.52
CA ARG A 27 -1.94 5.16 -5.72
C ARG A 27 -0.43 5.38 -5.76
N ILE A 28 0.30 4.76 -4.84
CA ILE A 28 1.77 4.77 -4.87
C ILE A 28 2.27 4.22 -6.21
N ALA A 29 1.75 3.07 -6.66
CA ALA A 29 2.16 2.48 -7.93
C ALA A 29 1.95 3.43 -9.13
N ARG A 30 0.80 4.12 -9.20
CA ARG A 30 0.51 5.11 -10.27
C ARG A 30 1.44 6.31 -10.22
N LEU A 31 1.72 6.84 -9.03
CA LEU A 31 2.62 7.98 -8.86
C LEU A 31 4.02 7.69 -9.37
N HIS A 32 4.45 6.42 -9.31
CA HIS A 32 5.73 5.99 -9.85
C HIS A 32 5.73 5.74 -11.36
N GLY A 33 4.65 6.09 -12.08
CA GLY A 33 4.58 5.97 -13.53
C GLY A 33 4.74 4.54 -14.05
N VAL A 34 4.45 3.55 -13.21
CA VAL A 34 4.69 2.14 -13.54
C VAL A 34 3.67 1.68 -14.57
N ASP A 35 4.13 1.12 -15.68
CA ASP A 35 3.24 0.51 -16.66
C ASP A 35 2.72 -0.82 -16.07
N PRO A 36 1.40 -1.04 -15.95
CA PRO A 36 0.86 -2.33 -15.54
C PRO A 36 1.42 -3.50 -16.38
N ARG A 37 1.75 -3.26 -17.66
CA ARG A 37 2.37 -4.25 -18.56
C ARG A 37 3.78 -4.67 -18.13
N ASP A 38 4.50 -3.85 -17.38
CA ASP A 38 5.80 -4.24 -16.78
C ASP A 38 5.64 -5.34 -15.72
N GLY A 39 4.41 -5.49 -15.21
CA GLY A 39 3.98 -6.54 -14.29
C GLY A 39 3.44 -7.77 -14.99
N ALA A 40 3.40 -7.82 -16.33
CA ALA A 40 2.95 -8.96 -17.13
C ALA A 40 3.90 -10.18 -17.06
N PHE A 41 4.61 -10.33 -15.95
CA PHE A 41 5.21 -11.59 -15.61
C PHE A 41 4.11 -12.64 -15.49
N ARG A 42 4.17 -13.66 -16.36
CA ARG A 42 3.64 -15.00 -16.09
C ARG A 42 4.43 -15.61 -14.93
N THR A 43 4.40 -15.00 -13.75
CA THR A 43 4.94 -15.60 -12.55
C THR A 43 4.00 -16.72 -12.16
N ARG A 44 4.28 -17.93 -12.66
CA ARG A 44 3.95 -19.13 -11.90
C ARG A 44 4.72 -19.01 -10.60
N TRP A 45 4.06 -18.47 -9.59
CA TRP A 45 4.54 -18.54 -8.22
C TRP A 45 4.73 -20.03 -7.93
N PRO A 46 5.98 -20.49 -7.74
CA PRO A 46 6.15 -21.81 -7.16
C PRO A 46 5.34 -21.78 -5.86
N LYS A 47 4.59 -22.85 -5.55
CA LYS A 47 4.02 -23.04 -4.21
C LYS A 47 5.18 -23.23 -3.23
N GLY A 48 5.93 -22.17 -2.95
CA GLY A 48 6.84 -22.07 -1.84
C GLY A 48 6.03 -21.51 -0.70
N SER A 49 5.65 -22.35 0.25
CA SER A 49 5.05 -21.87 1.49
C SER A 49 6.11 -21.06 2.22
N VAL A 50 6.01 -19.73 2.20
CA VAL A 50 6.69 -18.90 3.18
C VAL A 50 6.15 -19.34 4.54
N ARG A 51 6.92 -20.12 5.28
CA ARG A 51 6.57 -20.46 6.65
C ARG A 51 6.85 -19.22 7.48
N SER A 52 5.79 -18.52 7.85
CA SER A 52 5.86 -17.55 8.93
C SER A 52 6.38 -18.29 10.16
N GLU A 53 7.50 -17.85 10.70
CA GLU A 53 8.02 -18.39 11.97
C GLU A 53 7.16 -17.90 13.15
N ARG A 54 6.14 -17.07 12.88
CA ARG A 54 5.31 -16.33 13.86
C ARG A 54 6.11 -15.49 14.85
N ARG A 55 7.43 -15.39 14.71
CA ARG A 55 8.27 -14.51 15.51
C ARG A 55 8.00 -13.07 15.11
N ARG A 56 7.49 -12.29 16.06
CA ARG A 56 7.33 -10.85 15.93
C ARG A 56 8.59 -10.17 16.46
N ILE A 57 9.08 -9.20 15.72
CA ILE A 57 10.19 -8.33 16.14
C ILE A 57 9.75 -6.88 16.03
N SER A 58 10.30 -6.00 16.89
CA SER A 58 10.20 -4.56 16.68
C SER A 58 11.35 -4.11 15.79
N ILE A 59 11.05 -3.31 14.78
CA ILE A 59 12.03 -2.79 13.84
C ILE A 59 11.80 -1.31 13.57
N ARG A 60 12.87 -0.55 13.38
CA ARG A 60 12.79 0.84 12.86
C ARG A 60 12.70 0.82 11.35
N LEU A 61 11.78 1.62 10.79
CA LEU A 61 11.55 1.65 9.34
C LEU A 61 12.77 2.13 8.53
N ASN A 62 13.58 3.03 9.05
CA ASN A 62 14.81 3.48 8.38
C ASN A 62 15.89 2.37 8.28
N GLY A 63 15.85 1.39 9.19
CA GLY A 63 16.71 0.22 9.19
C GLY A 63 16.22 -0.91 8.28
N LEU A 64 15.11 -0.72 7.57
CA LEU A 64 14.59 -1.68 6.60
C LEU A 64 15.19 -1.46 5.21
N ASP A 65 15.75 -2.52 4.66
CA ASP A 65 16.04 -2.57 3.23
C ASP A 65 14.81 -3.05 2.46
N LEU A 66 14.49 -2.35 1.38
CA LEU A 66 13.47 -2.80 0.44
C LEU A 66 14.14 -3.62 -0.66
N PHE A 67 13.40 -4.54 -1.26
CA PHE A 67 13.91 -5.40 -2.33
C PHE A 67 14.11 -4.69 -3.67
N ALA A 68 13.80 -3.40 -3.75
CA ALA A 68 14.24 -2.55 -4.84
C ALA A 68 15.60 -1.95 -4.50
N PRO A 69 16.59 -2.01 -5.42
CA PRO A 69 17.70 -1.08 -5.35
C PRO A 69 17.10 0.33 -5.37
N GLY A 70 17.44 1.14 -4.37
CA GLY A 70 17.30 2.58 -4.50
C GLY A 70 18.11 3.02 -5.73
N GLU A 71 17.66 4.10 -6.35
CA GLU A 71 18.14 4.68 -7.62
C GLU A 71 17.42 4.14 -8.86
N SER A 72 16.33 4.84 -9.20
CA SER A 72 15.98 5.30 -10.55
C SER A 72 14.58 5.90 -10.45
N VAL A 73 14.49 7.10 -9.90
CA VAL A 73 13.25 7.84 -9.89
C VAL A 73 13.57 9.23 -10.42
N ASP A 74 12.96 9.56 -11.56
CA ASP A 74 13.00 10.88 -12.18
C ASP A 74 12.63 11.96 -11.16
N LEU A 75 13.23 13.15 -11.24
CA LEU A 75 12.94 14.30 -10.38
C LEU A 75 11.43 14.60 -10.33
N ALA A 76 10.73 14.48 -11.47
CA ALA A 76 9.28 14.68 -11.53
C ALA A 76 8.48 13.65 -10.72
N VAL A 77 8.97 12.42 -10.65
CA VAL A 77 8.36 11.34 -9.86
C VAL A 77 8.68 11.50 -8.37
N HIS A 78 9.87 12.00 -8.04
CA HIS A 78 10.21 12.41 -6.67
C HIS A 78 9.26 13.51 -6.18
N GLU A 79 9.04 14.58 -6.94
CA GLU A 79 8.11 15.64 -6.55
C GLU A 79 6.67 15.16 -6.42
N ALA A 80 6.22 14.27 -7.31
CA ALA A 80 4.88 13.69 -7.23
C ALA A 80 4.71 12.83 -5.97
N PHE A 81 5.73 12.03 -5.64
CA PHE A 81 5.76 11.23 -4.43
C PHE A 81 5.84 12.12 -3.18
N ASP A 82 6.66 13.17 -3.19
CA ASP A 82 6.80 14.12 -2.08
C ASP A 82 5.48 14.84 -1.79
N ARG A 83 4.79 15.33 -2.84
CA ARG A 83 3.45 15.94 -2.71
C ARG A 83 2.43 14.97 -2.14
N PHE A 84 2.42 13.73 -2.63
CA PHE A 84 1.56 12.67 -2.09
C PHE A 84 1.88 12.41 -0.62
N ALA A 85 3.16 12.14 -0.30
CA ALA A 85 3.59 11.76 1.02
C ALA A 85 3.36 12.91 2.03
N ALA A 86 3.54 14.16 1.63
CA ALA A 86 3.22 15.34 2.43
C ALA A 86 1.72 15.45 2.76
N ALA A 87 0.85 15.09 1.82
CA ALA A 87 -0.60 15.11 2.00
C ALA A 87 -1.14 13.92 2.82
N VAL A 88 -0.32 12.89 3.07
CA VAL A 88 -0.67 11.79 4.00
C VAL A 88 -0.20 12.13 5.41
N SER A 89 -1.13 12.17 6.37
CA SER A 89 -0.81 12.46 7.77
C SER A 89 0.02 11.33 8.41
N ALA A 90 0.87 11.68 9.37
CA ALA A 90 1.67 10.72 10.12
C ALA A 90 0.82 9.63 10.80
N GLU A 91 -0.31 10.02 11.40
CA GLU A 91 -1.24 9.07 12.02
C GLU A 91 -1.79 8.07 11.00
N ARG A 92 -2.09 8.53 9.79
CA ARG A 92 -2.56 7.61 8.74
C ARG A 92 -1.46 6.64 8.27
N VAL A 93 -0.21 7.11 8.18
CA VAL A 93 0.92 6.22 7.86
C VAL A 93 1.08 5.15 8.93
N LYS A 94 0.96 5.50 10.22
CA LYS A 94 0.99 4.53 11.33
C LYS A 94 -0.13 3.50 11.20
N ASP A 95 -1.37 3.95 10.94
CA ASP A 95 -2.52 3.09 10.71
C ASP A 95 -2.26 2.09 9.57
N LEU A 96 -1.78 2.57 8.42
CA LEU A 96 -1.52 1.74 7.25
C LEU A 96 -0.49 0.64 7.55
N VAL A 97 0.58 0.98 8.27
CA VAL A 97 1.58 -0.01 8.66
C VAL A 97 1.04 -0.99 9.69
N GLN A 98 0.16 -0.56 10.60
CA GLN A 98 -0.51 -1.49 11.52
C GLN A 98 -1.50 -2.42 10.80
N TRP A 99 -2.20 -1.93 9.77
CA TRP A 99 -3.16 -2.72 8.99
C TRP A 99 -2.46 -3.72 8.07
N ALA A 100 -1.31 -3.33 7.52
CA ALA A 100 -0.51 -4.12 6.59
C ALA A 100 0.95 -4.16 7.06
N PRO A 101 1.25 -4.83 8.20
CA PRO A 101 2.59 -4.84 8.77
C PRO A 101 3.60 -5.45 7.81
N PRO A 102 4.86 -4.97 7.82
CA PRO A 102 5.88 -5.52 6.96
C PRO A 102 6.20 -6.95 7.37
N VAL A 103 6.39 -7.79 6.37
CA VAL A 103 6.97 -9.12 6.52
C VAL A 103 8.43 -9.01 6.14
N VAL A 104 9.31 -9.48 7.01
CA VAL A 104 10.76 -9.32 6.85
C VAL A 104 11.50 -10.65 6.95
N ALA A 105 12.66 -10.72 6.31
CA ALA A 105 13.60 -11.81 6.52
C ALA A 105 15.02 -11.23 6.56
N ARG A 106 15.92 -11.92 7.24
CA ARG A 106 17.33 -11.54 7.27
C ARG A 106 17.99 -11.98 5.96
N ASP A 107 18.63 -11.04 5.27
CA ASP A 107 19.49 -11.35 4.15
C ASP A 107 20.80 -11.96 4.66
N THR A 108 21.12 -13.16 4.19
CA THR A 108 22.33 -13.88 4.57
C THR A 108 23.60 -13.25 4.00
N ARG A 109 23.51 -12.47 2.91
CA ARG A 109 24.66 -11.81 2.28
C ARG A 109 25.06 -10.52 2.97
N THR A 110 24.08 -9.67 3.28
CA THR A 110 24.33 -8.34 3.87
C THR A 110 24.11 -8.31 5.38
N GLY A 111 23.49 -9.35 5.95
CA GLY A 111 23.09 -9.41 7.35
C GLY A 111 21.90 -8.51 7.73
N ARG A 112 21.39 -7.71 6.79
CA ARG A 112 20.33 -6.71 7.02
C ARG A 112 18.93 -7.35 6.91
N LEU A 113 17.93 -6.71 7.53
CA LEU A 113 16.54 -7.11 7.40
C LEU A 113 15.95 -6.51 6.13
N ARG A 114 15.38 -7.37 5.28
CA ARG A 114 14.71 -6.97 4.04
C ARG A 114 13.22 -7.16 4.14
N VAL A 115 12.47 -6.31 3.44
CA VAL A 115 10.99 -6.39 3.35
C VAL A 115 10.56 -7.25 2.18
N HIS A 116 9.66 -8.19 2.45
CA HIS A 116 9.17 -9.20 1.51
C HIS A 116 7.72 -9.01 1.05
N ALA A 117 6.90 -8.33 1.86
CA ALA A 117 5.50 -8.01 1.53
C ALA A 117 5.20 -6.54 1.89
N ASN A 118 4.16 -5.96 1.26
CA ASN A 118 3.74 -4.57 1.48
C ASN A 118 4.87 -3.54 1.21
N GLN A 119 5.69 -3.80 0.19
CA GLN A 119 6.85 -2.96 -0.13
C GLN A 119 6.47 -1.50 -0.40
N LEU A 120 5.33 -1.27 -1.07
CA LEU A 120 4.85 0.09 -1.40
C LEU A 120 4.44 0.87 -0.14
N THR A 121 3.63 0.26 0.74
CA THR A 121 3.25 0.87 2.03
C THR A 121 4.47 1.09 2.93
N THR A 122 5.39 0.13 2.95
CA THR A 122 6.62 0.26 3.74
C THR A 122 7.54 1.35 3.21
N ALA A 123 7.59 1.56 1.88
CA ALA A 123 8.32 2.66 1.27
C ALA A 123 7.75 4.03 1.69
N LEU A 124 6.43 4.21 1.60
CA LEU A 124 5.76 5.42 2.11
C LEU A 124 6.08 5.67 3.58
N ALA A 125 6.01 4.62 4.40
CA ALA A 125 6.25 4.75 5.83
C ALA A 125 7.71 5.03 6.17
N ARG A 126 8.66 4.42 5.46
CA ARG A 126 10.10 4.72 5.60
C ARG A 126 10.41 6.16 5.22
N TYR A 127 9.73 6.71 4.23
CA TYR A 127 9.88 8.11 3.82
C TYR A 127 9.28 9.09 4.84
N ARG A 128 8.04 8.84 5.31
CA ARG A 128 7.33 9.77 6.20
C ARG A 128 7.68 9.66 7.66
N LEU A 129 7.97 8.44 8.11
CA LEU A 129 8.22 8.11 9.51
C LEU A 129 9.43 7.17 9.61
N PRO A 130 10.63 7.59 9.18
CA PRO A 130 11.84 6.76 9.17
C PRO A 130 12.17 6.19 10.56
N HIS A 131 11.83 6.91 11.62
CA HIS A 131 12.13 6.51 13.00
C HIS A 131 11.01 5.69 13.66
N LEU A 132 9.90 5.42 12.96
CA LEU A 132 8.80 4.64 13.52
C LEU A 132 9.25 3.21 13.81
N GLU A 133 9.02 2.77 15.04
CA GLU A 133 9.17 1.38 15.44
C GLU A 133 7.86 0.63 15.20
N VAL A 134 7.94 -0.47 14.46
CA VAL A 134 6.77 -1.25 14.05
C VAL A 134 6.97 -2.73 14.33
N PRO A 135 5.90 -3.46 14.71
CA PRO A 135 5.94 -4.90 14.77
C PRO A 135 6.01 -5.48 13.35
N ALA A 136 7.01 -6.32 13.09
CA ALA A 136 7.17 -7.04 11.84
C ALA A 136 7.18 -8.55 12.07
N VAL A 137 6.69 -9.30 11.08
CA VAL A 137 6.71 -10.76 11.10
C VAL A 137 7.99 -11.24 10.42
N VAL A 138 8.78 -12.05 11.14
CA VAL A 138 9.97 -12.68 10.56
C VAL A 138 9.58 -13.95 9.82
N CYS A 139 10.11 -14.10 8.61
CA CYS A 139 10.03 -15.32 7.83
C CYS A 139 11.39 -16.03 7.85
N GLY A 140 11.34 -17.33 8.15
CA GLY A 140 12.54 -18.16 8.31
C GLY A 140 13.25 -18.46 7.00
N ASN A 141 12.47 -18.73 5.97
CA ASN A 141 12.97 -18.91 4.62
C ASN A 141 12.49 -17.74 3.76
N PRO A 142 13.40 -16.90 3.22
CA PRO A 142 13.01 -15.86 2.29
C PRO A 142 12.38 -16.52 1.03
N PRO A 143 11.40 -15.85 0.40
CA PRO A 143 10.83 -16.34 -0.85
C PRO A 143 11.93 -16.50 -1.91
N LYS A 144 11.93 -17.63 -2.64
CA LYS A 144 12.92 -17.94 -3.69
C LYS A 144 12.97 -16.89 -4.80
N ARG A 145 11.85 -16.21 -5.04
CA ARG A 145 11.71 -15.10 -5.98
C ARG A 145 10.90 -14.02 -5.29
N GLN A 146 11.35 -12.78 -5.44
CA GLN A 146 10.64 -11.64 -4.94
C GLN A 146 10.54 -10.55 -6.00
N LEU A 147 9.44 -9.82 -5.94
CA LEU A 147 9.20 -8.66 -6.79
C LEU A 147 10.10 -7.50 -6.37
N THR A 148 10.68 -6.83 -7.36
CA THR A 148 11.18 -5.46 -7.17
C THR A 148 10.00 -4.53 -6.86
N PHE A 149 10.28 -3.31 -6.41
CA PHE A 149 9.24 -2.30 -6.21
C PHE A 149 8.40 -2.09 -7.47
N THR A 150 9.04 -1.91 -8.64
CA THR A 150 8.36 -1.74 -9.93
C THR A 150 7.48 -2.93 -10.26
N GLN A 151 7.96 -4.17 -10.05
CA GLN A 151 7.15 -5.37 -10.29
C GLN A 151 5.97 -5.50 -9.32
N ALA A 152 6.16 -5.13 -8.05
CA ALA A 152 5.08 -5.11 -7.07
C ALA A 152 4.04 -4.03 -7.40
N ALA A 153 4.49 -2.84 -7.78
CA ALA A 153 3.65 -1.74 -8.25
C ALA A 153 2.83 -2.16 -9.48
N ALA A 154 3.46 -2.72 -10.50
CA ALA A 154 2.77 -3.16 -11.71
C ALA A 154 1.76 -4.28 -11.42
N LEU A 155 2.09 -5.23 -10.54
CA LEU A 155 1.14 -6.26 -10.09
C LEU A 155 -0.06 -5.64 -9.36
N MET A 156 0.17 -4.68 -8.47
CA MET A 156 -0.93 -3.98 -7.78
C MET A 156 -1.85 -3.26 -8.77
N LEU A 157 -1.30 -2.63 -9.79
CA LEU A 157 -2.08 -1.99 -10.86
C LEU A 157 -2.86 -3.02 -11.69
N ASN A 158 -2.25 -4.13 -12.09
CA ASN A 158 -2.93 -5.17 -12.86
C ASN A 158 -4.08 -5.83 -12.09
N VAL A 159 -3.90 -6.08 -10.79
CA VAL A 159 -4.87 -6.82 -9.98
C VAL A 159 -5.98 -5.91 -9.47
N PHE A 160 -5.64 -4.68 -9.08
CA PHE A 160 -6.56 -3.80 -8.36
C PHE A 160 -6.84 -2.47 -9.05
N GLY A 161 -6.14 -2.12 -10.14
CA GLY A 161 -6.32 -0.84 -10.84
C GLY A 161 -7.76 -0.61 -11.28
N ASP A 162 -8.32 -1.54 -12.05
CA ASP A 162 -9.70 -1.45 -12.55
C ASP A 162 -10.73 -1.46 -11.40
N PHE A 163 -10.46 -2.23 -10.34
CA PHE A 163 -11.30 -2.22 -9.14
C PHE A 163 -11.31 -0.83 -8.51
N ILE A 164 -10.15 -0.21 -8.34
CA ILE A 164 -10.04 1.13 -7.75
C ILE A 164 -10.77 2.16 -8.64
N ASP A 165 -10.58 2.11 -9.96
CA ASP A 165 -11.21 3.05 -10.89
C ASP A 165 -12.72 2.90 -10.99
N GLY A 166 -13.24 1.67 -10.91
CA GLY A 166 -14.67 1.39 -10.87
C GLY A 166 -15.34 1.73 -9.53
N ASN A 167 -14.57 2.04 -8.48
CA ASN A 167 -15.07 2.19 -7.11
C ASN A 167 -14.60 3.49 -6.43
N LEU A 168 -14.40 4.58 -7.18
CA LEU A 168 -13.94 5.87 -6.64
C LEU A 168 -14.83 6.38 -5.49
N ASP A 169 -16.15 6.23 -5.61
CA ASP A 169 -17.11 6.64 -4.59
C ASP A 169 -16.93 5.86 -3.29
N LEU A 170 -16.76 4.53 -3.39
CA LEU A 170 -16.50 3.66 -2.25
C LEU A 170 -15.21 4.09 -1.53
N ILE A 171 -14.14 4.33 -2.28
CA ILE A 171 -12.86 4.78 -1.72
C ILE A 171 -13.04 6.09 -0.95
N CYS A 172 -13.70 7.08 -1.56
CA CYS A 172 -13.97 8.35 -0.90
C CYS A 172 -14.80 8.21 0.38
N ARG A 173 -15.75 7.26 0.42
CA ARG A 173 -16.56 6.96 1.61
C ARG A 173 -15.77 6.26 2.72
N LEU A 174 -14.75 5.48 2.37
CA LEU A 174 -13.89 4.78 3.32
C LEU A 174 -12.82 5.68 3.94
N CYS A 175 -12.38 6.72 3.21
CA CYS A 175 -11.41 7.70 3.69
C CYS A 175 -11.88 8.41 4.97
N GLY A 176 -10.93 8.81 5.81
CA GLY A 176 -11.20 9.65 6.98
C GLY A 176 -11.58 11.07 6.60
N THR A 177 -10.99 11.62 5.54
CA THR A 177 -11.19 13.01 5.11
C THR A 177 -11.39 13.14 3.60
N ALA A 178 -11.93 14.28 3.15
CA ALA A 178 -12.03 14.60 1.72
C ALA A 178 -10.66 14.78 1.06
N MET A 179 -9.66 15.27 1.81
CA MET A 179 -8.28 15.40 1.34
C MET A 179 -7.67 14.03 1.04
N GLU A 180 -7.85 13.07 1.95
CA GLU A 180 -7.43 11.67 1.75
C GLU A 180 -8.17 11.04 0.56
N GLY A 181 -9.48 11.28 0.45
CA GLY A 181 -10.29 10.86 -0.70
C GLY A 181 -9.72 11.35 -2.03
N GLY A 182 -9.57 12.67 -2.18
CA GLY A 182 -9.08 13.28 -3.42
C GLY A 182 -7.68 12.77 -3.82
N LEU A 183 -6.81 12.58 -2.82
CA LEU A 183 -5.48 12.02 -3.01
C LEU A 183 -5.51 10.57 -3.54
N LEU A 184 -6.39 9.71 -3.00
CA LEU A 184 -6.49 8.31 -3.43
C LEU A 184 -7.19 8.13 -4.77
N ILE A 185 -8.21 8.96 -5.09
CA ILE A 185 -8.96 8.87 -6.35
C ILE A 185 -8.40 9.74 -7.48
N GLU A 186 -7.30 10.47 -7.23
CA GLU A 186 -6.69 11.39 -8.18
C GLU A 186 -7.67 12.46 -8.68
N LYS A 187 -8.41 13.07 -7.75
CA LYS A 187 -9.34 14.16 -8.01
C LYS A 187 -9.13 15.31 -7.03
N SER A 188 -9.74 16.44 -7.32
CA SER A 188 -9.73 17.58 -6.41
C SER A 188 -10.38 17.24 -5.07
N VAL A 189 -9.96 17.93 -4.01
CA VAL A 189 -10.59 17.81 -2.67
C VAL A 189 -12.08 18.13 -2.74
N ASN A 190 -12.47 19.09 -3.59
CA ASN A 190 -13.88 19.46 -3.80
C ASN A 190 -14.69 18.31 -4.40
N THR A 191 -14.14 17.62 -5.40
CA THR A 191 -14.76 16.43 -6.00
C THR A 191 -14.98 15.34 -4.95
N ALA A 192 -13.95 15.04 -4.14
CA ALA A 192 -14.06 14.06 -3.07
C ALA A 192 -15.04 14.49 -1.97
N ALA A 193 -15.09 15.78 -1.63
CA ALA A 193 -16.05 16.32 -0.67
C ALA A 193 -17.50 16.18 -1.17
N MET A 194 -17.76 16.50 -2.44
CA MET A 194 -19.07 16.33 -3.07
C MET A 194 -19.52 14.86 -3.07
N ILE A 195 -18.63 13.93 -3.41
CA ILE A 195 -18.90 12.48 -3.34
C ILE A 195 -19.30 12.07 -1.92
N ARG A 196 -18.57 12.55 -0.91
CA ARG A 196 -18.84 12.25 0.51
C ARG A 196 -20.11 12.91 1.05
N GLN A 197 -20.53 14.04 0.50
CA GLN A 197 -21.81 14.66 0.81
C GLN A 197 -22.97 13.87 0.20
N ARG A 198 -22.82 13.42 -1.05
CA ARG A 198 -23.83 12.61 -1.76
C ARG A 198 -23.96 11.21 -1.16
N PHE A 199 -22.85 10.63 -0.76
CA PHE A 199 -22.78 9.32 -0.13
C PHE A 199 -21.99 9.43 1.18
N PRO A 200 -22.67 9.48 2.34
CA PRO A 200 -21.99 9.61 3.62
C PRO A 200 -21.04 8.44 3.89
N ALA A 201 -20.10 8.68 4.80
CA ALA A 201 -19.12 7.70 5.22
C ALA A 201 -19.80 6.40 5.67
N LEU A 202 -19.19 5.27 5.32
CA LEU A 202 -19.72 3.96 5.70
C LEU A 202 -19.66 3.79 7.22
N GLU A 203 -20.76 3.33 7.80
CA GLU A 203 -20.78 2.86 9.18
C GLU A 203 -19.87 1.61 9.30
N LEU A 204 -19.12 1.55 10.40
CA LEU A 204 -18.31 0.39 10.79
C LEU A 204 -19.14 -0.68 11.49
#